data_AF-A0M4I7-F1
#
_entry.id   AF-A0M4I7-F1
#
_cell.length_a   1.000
_cell.length_b   1.000
_cell.length_c   1.000
_cell.angle_alpha   90.00
_cell.angle_beta   90.00
_cell.angle_gamma   90.00
#
_symmetry.space_group_name_H-M   'P 1'
#
loop_
_entity.id
_entity.type
_entity.pdbx_description
1 polymer ?
#
loop_
_entity_poly.entity_id
_entity_poly.type
_entity_poly.pdbx_seq_one_letter_code
_entity_poly.pdbx_strand_id
1 'polypeptide(L)'
;MNTNFDNQALQSISKIYTSAKGKGLETSFFEKLDPELKFLSDKLNISIESAYLFSLIFTQNMENEQVDYSSLAKYLKCKVIDVMSKIEIFKELISRELVAQREMQGRYSQMREEYIINNNIQEAILYNKFPIEKQEKKIKSSIDVLEMIFELAEQCADEEIKPYMLYFESNELLDKNENFPGIRKIKALKLNDRDKAVFLYVLWSSVTGTEVSSMSRTIDGFIRESSRRIKYCQKLISGENDLITKNLIEIEKSNFFNDSGLKLANEGIKLLEEEGIKIAEIDKKDFVSCDSIRSKQLYYNEKEKQNINILS
;
A
#
# COMPACT_ATOMS: atom_id res chain seq x y z
N MET A 1 -15.05 24.11 -22.01
CA MET A 1 -14.17 23.83 -20.85
C MET A 1 -14.22 25.05 -19.95
N ASN A 2 -14.95 24.96 -18.84
CA ASN A 2 -15.08 26.07 -17.88
C ASN A 2 -13.82 26.06 -16.99
N THR A 3 -12.85 26.92 -17.28
CA THR A 3 -11.72 27.18 -16.39
C THR A 3 -12.24 27.97 -15.21
N ASN A 4 -12.61 27.28 -14.13
CA ASN A 4 -13.06 27.92 -12.90
C ASN A 4 -11.82 28.51 -12.19
N PHE A 5 -11.49 29.77 -12.47
CA PHE A 5 -10.38 30.50 -11.85
C PHE A 5 -10.63 30.81 -10.35
N ASP A 6 -11.84 30.56 -9.84
CA ASP A 6 -12.22 30.83 -8.45
C ASP A 6 -12.25 29.55 -7.60
N ASN A 7 -11.06 29.02 -7.31
CA ASN A 7 -10.92 28.07 -6.21
C ASN A 7 -10.64 28.83 -4.91
N GLN A 8 -11.72 29.21 -4.22
CA GLN A 8 -11.66 29.97 -2.97
C GLN A 8 -10.88 29.24 -1.85
N ALA A 9 -10.93 27.90 -1.81
CA ALA A 9 -10.18 27.12 -0.82
C ALA A 9 -8.67 27.21 -1.05
N LEU A 10 -8.20 27.02 -2.29
CA LEU A 10 -6.78 27.19 -2.63
C LEU A 10 -6.31 28.63 -2.41
N GLN A 11 -7.11 29.63 -2.77
CA GLN A 11 -6.79 31.04 -2.53
C GLN A 11 -6.64 31.34 -1.03
N SER A 12 -7.55 30.80 -0.21
CA SER A 12 -7.51 30.94 1.25
C SER A 12 -6.25 30.28 1.83
N ILE A 13 -5.97 29.03 1.46
CA ILE A 13 -4.78 28.28 1.88
C ILE A 13 -3.50 29.04 1.47
N SER A 14 -3.42 29.48 0.22
CA SER A 14 -2.26 30.20 -0.31
C SER A 14 -2.00 31.52 0.44
N LYS A 15 -3.06 32.27 0.75
CA LYS A 15 -2.97 33.52 1.52
C LYS A 15 -2.54 33.26 2.96
N ILE A 16 -3.10 32.24 3.62
CA ILE A 16 -2.70 31.84 4.98
C ILE A 16 -1.22 31.45 5.00
N TYR A 17 -0.80 30.54 4.12
CA TYR A 17 0.57 30.05 4.03
C TYR A 17 1.55 31.21 3.83
N THR A 18 1.38 31.99 2.77
CA THR A 18 2.28 33.10 2.41
C THR A 18 2.42 34.11 3.56
N SER A 19 1.32 34.38 4.26
CA SER A 19 1.31 35.36 5.35
C SER A 19 1.94 34.79 6.63
N ALA A 20 1.88 33.49 6.87
CA ALA A 20 2.42 32.81 8.05
C ALA A 20 3.95 32.76 8.12
N LYS A 21 4.63 32.92 6.98
CA LYS A 21 6.08 32.76 6.86
C LYS A 21 6.85 33.62 7.87
N GLY A 22 7.56 32.96 8.80
CA GLY A 22 8.36 33.62 9.82
C GLY A 22 7.58 34.40 10.88
N LYS A 23 6.28 34.11 11.07
CA LYS A 23 5.40 34.77 12.06
C LYS A 23 5.16 33.96 13.33
N GLY A 24 5.77 32.77 13.47
CA GLY A 24 5.54 31.91 14.63
C GLY A 24 4.09 31.42 14.74
N LEU A 25 3.63 31.20 15.96
CA LEU A 25 2.28 30.70 16.30
C LEU A 25 1.46 31.73 17.09
N GLU A 26 1.71 33.02 16.87
CA GLU A 26 1.08 34.11 17.65
C GLU A 26 -0.39 34.29 17.28
N THR A 27 -1.27 34.39 18.28
CA THR A 27 -2.72 34.53 18.11
C THR A 27 -3.15 35.86 17.49
N SER A 28 -2.38 36.93 17.69
CA SER A 28 -2.61 38.26 17.10
C SER A 28 -2.60 38.26 15.57
N PHE A 29 -2.01 37.22 14.97
CA PHE A 29 -1.94 37.07 13.53
C PHE A 29 -3.24 36.53 12.91
N PHE A 30 -4.02 35.78 13.68
CA PHE A 30 -5.26 35.15 13.23
C PHE A 30 -6.33 36.19 12.89
N GLU A 31 -6.35 37.33 13.58
CA GLU A 31 -7.29 38.43 13.32
C GLU A 31 -7.21 38.97 11.89
N LYS A 32 -6.01 38.96 11.27
CA LYS A 32 -5.80 39.46 9.90
C LYS A 32 -6.21 38.47 8.81
N LEU A 33 -6.25 37.17 9.17
CA LEU A 33 -6.61 36.07 8.28
C LEU A 33 -7.99 35.49 8.65
N ASP A 34 -8.74 36.18 9.51
CA ASP A 34 -10.01 35.71 10.04
C ASP A 34 -11.00 35.30 8.94
N PRO A 35 -11.15 36.03 7.80
CA PRO A 35 -12.03 35.60 6.71
C PRO A 35 -11.61 34.26 6.09
N GLU A 36 -10.32 34.07 5.79
CA GLU A 36 -9.80 32.86 5.18
C GLU A 36 -9.84 31.67 6.14
N LEU A 37 -9.49 31.91 7.40
CA LEU A 37 -9.47 30.89 8.44
C LEU A 37 -10.89 30.42 8.78
N LYS A 38 -11.86 31.34 8.91
CA LYS A 38 -13.27 30.98 9.10
C LYS A 38 -13.82 30.20 7.93
N PHE A 39 -13.53 30.65 6.70
CA PHE A 39 -13.96 29.92 5.51
C PHE A 39 -13.47 28.46 5.51
N LEU A 40 -12.19 28.22 5.80
CA LEU A 40 -11.64 26.86 5.85
C LEU A 40 -12.13 26.06 7.05
N SER A 41 -12.21 26.69 8.22
CA SER A 41 -12.74 26.10 9.46
C SER A 41 -14.17 25.59 9.26
N ASP A 42 -15.03 26.39 8.64
CA ASP A 42 -16.42 26.02 8.32
C ASP A 42 -16.48 24.90 7.26
N LYS A 43 -15.65 24.97 6.22
CA LYS A 43 -15.65 23.98 5.12
C LYS A 43 -15.12 22.61 5.54
N LEU A 44 -14.13 22.59 6.43
CA LEU A 44 -13.47 21.37 6.91
C LEU A 44 -14.03 20.89 8.25
N ASN A 45 -14.90 21.66 8.89
CA ASN A 45 -15.49 21.39 10.20
C ASN A 45 -14.43 21.13 11.29
N ILE A 46 -13.48 22.06 11.39
CA ILE A 46 -12.34 22.04 12.33
C ILE A 46 -12.18 23.38 13.03
N SER A 47 -11.37 23.46 14.10
CA SER A 47 -11.04 24.73 14.73
C SER A 47 -10.31 25.71 13.79
N ILE A 48 -10.33 27.01 14.12
CA ILE A 48 -9.61 28.06 13.40
C ILE A 48 -8.09 27.79 13.41
N GLU A 49 -7.56 27.36 14.55
CA GLU A 49 -6.15 26.99 14.70
C GLU A 49 -5.79 25.74 13.90
N SER A 50 -6.71 24.77 13.83
CA SER A 50 -6.59 23.59 12.97
C SER A 50 -6.61 23.97 11.49
N ALA A 51 -7.46 24.90 11.07
CA ALA A 51 -7.47 25.40 9.68
C ALA A 51 -6.16 26.11 9.31
N TYR A 52 -5.57 26.85 10.24
CA TYR A 52 -4.26 27.46 10.07
C TYR A 52 -3.18 26.38 9.87
N LEU A 53 -3.07 25.43 10.78
CA LEU A 53 -2.04 24.38 10.71
C LEU A 53 -2.23 23.47 9.49
N PHE A 54 -3.48 23.11 9.17
CA PHE A 54 -3.83 22.37 7.95
C PHE A 54 -3.33 23.07 6.70
N SER A 55 -3.51 24.40 6.60
CA SER A 55 -3.04 25.17 5.44
C SER A 55 -1.51 25.08 5.26
N LEU A 56 -0.75 25.07 6.36
CA LEU A 56 0.71 24.91 6.31
C LEU A 56 1.11 23.52 5.85
N ILE A 57 0.50 22.48 6.45
CA ILE A 57 0.76 21.08 6.11
C ILE A 57 0.41 20.83 4.64
N PHE A 58 -0.75 21.31 4.19
CA PHE A 58 -1.22 21.17 2.82
C PHE A 58 -0.24 21.76 1.82
N THR A 59 0.17 23.02 1.99
CA THR A 59 1.07 23.65 1.02
C THR A 59 2.45 22.97 0.98
N GLN A 60 3.03 22.61 2.14
CA GLN A 60 4.32 21.92 2.15
C GLN A 60 4.26 20.52 1.51
N ASN A 61 3.18 19.77 1.72
CA ASN A 61 2.93 18.49 1.03
C ASN A 61 2.89 18.68 -0.50
N MET A 62 2.22 19.74 -1.00
CA MET A 62 2.15 20.03 -2.44
C MET A 62 3.50 20.46 -3.04
N GLU A 63 4.38 21.06 -2.24
CA GLU A 63 5.73 21.46 -2.63
C GLU A 63 6.73 20.29 -2.64
N ASN A 64 6.27 19.07 -2.32
CA ASN A 64 7.07 17.85 -2.13
C ASN A 64 8.06 17.93 -0.94
N GLU A 65 7.74 18.73 0.09
CA GLU A 65 8.49 18.72 1.34
C GLU A 65 7.94 17.64 2.28
N GLN A 66 8.83 16.86 2.91
CA GLN A 66 8.48 16.05 4.08
C GLN A 66 8.01 16.99 5.19
N VAL A 67 6.76 16.82 5.64
CA VAL A 67 6.17 17.69 6.66
C VAL A 67 6.29 17.05 8.02
N ASP A 68 7.11 17.64 8.89
CA ASP A 68 7.28 17.24 10.29
C ASP A 68 7.31 18.48 11.20
N TYR A 69 7.46 18.29 12.51
CA TYR A 69 7.57 19.44 13.42
C TYR A 69 8.75 20.37 13.08
N SER A 70 9.83 19.83 12.50
CA SER A 70 11.03 20.59 12.15
C SER A 70 10.81 21.43 10.88
N SER A 71 10.12 20.89 9.87
CA SER A 71 9.77 21.62 8.64
C SER A 71 8.84 22.80 8.95
N LEU A 72 7.82 22.56 9.78
CA LEU A 72 6.87 23.59 10.22
C LEU A 72 7.57 24.66 11.06
N ALA A 73 8.40 24.26 12.03
CA ALA A 73 9.14 25.20 12.86
C ALA A 73 10.12 26.07 12.04
N LYS A 74 10.79 25.47 11.05
CA LYS A 74 11.68 26.17 10.12
C LYS A 74 10.91 27.21 9.30
N TYR A 75 9.75 26.86 8.78
CA TYR A 75 8.90 27.77 8.01
C TYR A 75 8.38 28.94 8.84
N LEU A 76 7.92 28.65 10.04
CA LEU A 76 7.37 29.62 10.98
C LEU A 76 8.46 30.44 11.70
N LYS A 77 9.74 30.03 11.59
CA LYS A 77 10.89 30.58 12.33
C LYS A 77 10.70 30.54 13.86
N CYS A 78 10.14 29.44 14.38
CA CYS A 78 9.99 29.17 15.81
C CYS A 78 10.78 27.92 16.24
N LYS A 79 10.71 27.54 17.52
CA LYS A 79 11.36 26.32 18.00
C LYS A 79 10.43 25.12 17.74
N VAL A 80 11.04 23.95 17.49
CA VAL A 80 10.30 22.68 17.29
C VAL A 80 9.34 22.40 18.45
N ILE A 81 9.78 22.66 19.69
CA ILE A 81 8.95 22.45 20.88
C ILE A 81 7.70 23.34 20.92
N ASP A 82 7.74 24.51 20.29
CA ASP A 82 6.58 25.41 20.21
C ASP A 82 5.50 24.80 19.30
N VAL A 83 5.92 24.16 18.20
CA VAL A 83 5.00 23.42 17.31
C VAL A 83 4.50 22.15 18.00
N MET A 84 5.38 21.38 18.65
CA MET A 84 5.00 20.17 19.40
C MET A 84 4.00 20.47 20.52
N SER A 85 4.07 21.66 21.14
CA SER A 85 3.10 22.07 22.17
C SER A 85 1.66 22.15 21.65
N LYS A 86 1.46 22.15 20.34
CA LYS A 86 0.15 22.17 19.66
C LYS A 86 -0.36 20.78 19.29
N ILE A 87 0.10 19.73 19.98
CA ILE A 87 -0.25 18.32 19.71
C ILE A 87 -1.77 18.06 19.59
N GLU A 88 -2.61 18.77 20.35
CA GLU A 88 -4.06 18.61 20.28
C GLU A 88 -4.65 19.05 18.92
N ILE A 89 -4.03 20.04 18.26
CA ILE A 89 -4.43 20.48 16.91
C ILE A 89 -4.13 19.38 15.89
N PHE A 90 -2.95 18.75 15.98
CA PHE A 90 -2.60 17.61 15.12
C PHE A 90 -3.54 16.43 15.34
N LYS A 91 -3.88 16.11 16.60
CA LYS A 91 -4.85 15.06 16.93
C LYS A 91 -6.22 15.34 16.34
N GLU A 92 -6.70 16.59 16.36
CA GLU A 92 -7.97 16.96 15.72
C GLU A 92 -7.91 16.66 14.22
N LEU A 93 -6.88 17.15 13.51
CA LEU A 93 -6.72 16.94 12.07
C LEU A 93 -6.65 15.46 11.69
N ILE A 94 -5.97 14.64 12.49
CA ILE A 94 -5.89 13.18 12.31
C ILE A 94 -7.24 12.52 12.56
N SER A 95 -7.92 12.86 13.67
CA SER A 95 -9.23 12.29 14.01
C SER A 95 -10.32 12.62 12.98
N ARG A 96 -10.14 13.73 12.26
CA ARG A 96 -11.01 14.19 11.16
C ARG A 96 -10.62 13.59 9.81
N GLU A 97 -9.57 12.76 9.75
CA GLU A 97 -9.02 12.15 8.54
C GLU A 97 -8.55 13.18 7.49
N LEU A 98 -8.24 14.40 7.91
CA LEU A 98 -7.73 15.47 7.04
C LEU A 98 -6.22 15.36 6.82
N VAL A 99 -5.51 14.79 7.81
CA VAL A 99 -4.07 14.56 7.81
C VAL A 99 -3.81 13.14 8.32
N ALA A 100 -3.01 12.36 7.60
CA ALA A 100 -2.47 11.09 8.06
C ALA A 100 -1.11 11.32 8.75
N GLN A 101 -0.80 10.50 9.75
CA GLN A 101 0.48 10.51 10.45
C GLN A 101 1.25 9.23 10.10
N ARG A 102 2.47 9.37 9.60
CA ARG A 102 3.38 8.26 9.29
C ARG A 102 4.59 8.26 10.19
N GLU A 103 4.92 7.10 10.75
CA GLU A 103 6.09 6.94 11.61
C GLU A 103 7.33 6.52 10.80
N MET A 104 8.22 7.48 10.59
CA MET A 104 9.49 7.25 9.92
C MET A 104 10.60 6.90 10.90
N GLN A 105 11.49 6.01 10.44
CA GLN A 105 12.72 5.72 11.17
C GLN A 105 13.74 6.82 10.87
N GLY A 106 13.99 7.70 11.83
CA GLY A 106 15.01 8.72 11.72
C GLY A 106 16.44 8.18 11.90
N ARG A 107 17.43 9.04 11.62
CA ARG A 107 18.83 8.77 11.98
C ARG A 107 18.95 8.50 13.48
N TYR A 108 19.76 7.51 13.86
CA TYR A 108 20.01 7.13 15.26
C TYR A 108 18.77 6.63 16.03
N SER A 109 17.82 5.96 15.37
CA SER A 109 16.64 5.36 16.02
C SER A 109 15.66 6.36 16.65
N GLN A 110 15.73 7.65 16.31
CA GLN A 110 14.67 8.59 16.67
C GLN A 110 13.47 8.40 15.74
N MET A 111 12.29 8.14 16.29
CA MET A 111 11.04 8.19 15.52
C MET A 111 10.81 9.62 15.06
N ARG A 112 10.57 9.79 13.76
CA ARG A 112 10.04 11.04 13.20
C ARG A 112 8.62 10.79 12.73
N GLU A 113 7.79 11.78 12.91
CA GLU A 113 6.42 11.77 12.41
C GLU A 113 6.40 12.59 11.13
N GLU A 114 5.86 12.03 10.06
CA GLU A 114 5.51 12.76 8.86
C GLU A 114 3.99 12.94 8.79
N TYR A 115 3.56 14.13 8.40
CA TYR A 115 2.16 14.52 8.24
C TYR A 115 1.82 14.61 6.76
N ILE A 116 0.79 13.87 6.33
CA ILE A 116 0.45 13.71 4.91
C ILE A 116 -1.01 14.04 4.66
N ILE A 117 -1.29 14.72 3.55
CA ILE A 117 -2.64 14.95 3.05
C ILE A 117 -3.02 13.82 2.10
N ASN A 118 -4.11 13.12 2.39
CA ASN A 118 -4.63 12.07 1.52
C ASN A 118 -5.13 12.63 0.18
N ASN A 119 -5.04 11.85 -0.89
CA ASN A 119 -5.43 12.26 -2.25
C ASN A 119 -6.88 12.75 -2.34
N ASN A 120 -7.81 12.13 -1.59
CA ASN A 120 -9.21 12.57 -1.56
C ASN A 120 -9.36 13.99 -1.01
N ILE A 121 -8.60 14.35 0.03
CA ILE A 121 -8.55 15.70 0.59
C ILE A 121 -7.93 16.65 -0.43
N GLN A 122 -6.81 16.25 -1.05
CA GLN A 122 -6.14 17.05 -2.07
C GLN A 122 -7.08 17.37 -3.24
N GLU A 123 -7.76 16.36 -3.80
CA GLU A 123 -8.75 16.55 -4.87
C GLU A 123 -9.90 17.43 -4.42
N ALA A 124 -10.41 17.24 -3.20
CA ALA A 124 -11.50 18.06 -2.67
C ALA A 124 -11.11 19.54 -2.61
N ILE A 125 -9.91 19.86 -2.11
CA ILE A 125 -9.38 21.22 -2.11
C ILE A 125 -9.17 21.70 -3.56
N LEU A 126 -8.47 20.96 -4.41
CA LEU A 126 -8.10 21.36 -5.78
C LEU A 126 -9.30 21.62 -6.68
N TYR A 127 -10.38 20.86 -6.51
CA TYR A 127 -11.60 21.00 -7.29
C TYR A 127 -12.72 21.74 -6.54
N ASN A 128 -12.43 22.29 -5.37
CA ASN A 128 -13.40 22.98 -4.49
C ASN A 128 -14.66 22.14 -4.23
N LYS A 129 -14.49 20.82 -4.08
CA LYS A 129 -15.56 19.85 -3.84
C LYS A 129 -15.76 19.68 -2.33
N PHE A 130 -16.77 20.38 -1.80
CA PHE A 130 -17.14 20.29 -0.38
C PHE A 130 -18.65 20.01 -0.24
N PRO A 131 -19.08 19.31 0.84
CA PRO A 131 -18.26 18.73 1.91
C PRO A 131 -17.35 17.59 1.41
N ILE A 132 -16.25 17.34 2.11
CA ILE A 132 -15.39 16.20 1.80
C ILE A 132 -16.17 14.94 2.16
N GLU A 133 -16.60 14.19 1.15
CA GLU A 133 -17.24 12.91 1.37
C GLU A 133 -16.23 11.98 2.02
N LYS A 134 -16.55 11.50 3.24
CA LYS A 134 -15.83 10.36 3.81
C LYS A 134 -16.00 9.22 2.83
N GLN A 135 -14.91 8.77 2.22
CA GLN A 135 -14.90 7.52 1.50
C GLN A 135 -14.96 6.40 2.54
N GLU A 136 -16.15 6.17 3.10
CA GLU A 136 -16.42 4.89 3.75
C GLU A 136 -16.33 3.84 2.64
N LYS A 137 -15.18 3.17 2.55
CA LYS A 137 -15.09 1.92 1.79
C LYS A 137 -16.07 0.95 2.42
N LYS A 138 -17.30 0.93 1.92
CA LYS A 138 -18.32 -0.02 2.34
C LYS A 138 -17.83 -1.40 1.91
N ILE A 139 -17.39 -2.20 2.88
CA ILE A 139 -16.98 -3.58 2.66
C ILE A 139 -18.24 -4.37 2.30
N LYS A 140 -18.34 -4.82 1.04
CA LYS A 140 -19.50 -5.53 0.51
C LYS A 140 -19.20 -7.01 0.27
N SER A 141 -17.92 -7.38 0.21
CA SER A 141 -17.46 -8.71 -0.19
C SER A 141 -16.10 -9.06 0.41
N SER A 142 -15.74 -10.34 0.32
CA SER A 142 -14.37 -10.80 0.62
C SER A 142 -13.31 -10.09 -0.23
N ILE A 143 -13.64 -9.70 -1.47
CA ILE A 143 -12.73 -8.98 -2.37
C ILE A 143 -12.36 -7.62 -1.79
N ASP A 144 -13.34 -6.87 -1.26
CA ASP A 144 -13.09 -5.55 -0.66
C ASP A 144 -12.14 -5.67 0.57
N VAL A 145 -12.30 -6.74 1.37
CA VAL A 145 -11.40 -7.01 2.49
C VAL A 145 -9.99 -7.34 2.01
N LEU A 146 -9.86 -8.18 0.98
CA LEU A 146 -8.56 -8.53 0.40
C LEU A 146 -7.86 -7.31 -0.21
N GLU A 147 -8.61 -6.43 -0.88
CA GLU A 147 -8.10 -5.16 -1.42
C GLU A 147 -7.52 -4.28 -0.30
N MET A 148 -8.29 -4.05 0.77
CA MET A 148 -7.86 -3.23 1.89
C MET A 148 -6.60 -3.79 2.57
N ILE A 149 -6.51 -5.11 2.73
CA ILE A 149 -5.31 -5.74 3.30
C ILE A 149 -4.12 -5.61 2.35
N PHE A 150 -4.35 -5.72 1.03
CA PHE A 150 -3.29 -5.52 0.05
C PHE A 150 -2.78 -4.06 0.04
N GLU A 151 -3.67 -3.08 0.18
CA GLU A 151 -3.26 -1.67 0.33
C GLU A 151 -2.38 -1.47 1.56
N LEU A 152 -2.72 -2.07 2.71
CA LEU A 152 -1.86 -2.06 3.90
C LEU A 152 -0.51 -2.73 3.62
N ALA A 153 -0.49 -3.81 2.85
CA ALA A 153 0.73 -4.51 2.47
C ALA A 153 1.65 -3.63 1.61
N GLU A 154 1.10 -2.89 0.64
CA GLU A 154 1.85 -1.93 -0.17
C GLU A 154 2.35 -0.74 0.67
N GLN A 155 1.52 -0.19 1.56
CA GLN A 155 1.96 0.84 2.53
C GLN A 155 3.11 0.35 3.42
N CYS A 156 3.08 -0.91 3.83
CA CYS A 156 4.16 -1.50 4.61
C CYS A 156 5.45 -1.65 3.78
N ALA A 157 5.33 -2.02 2.50
CA ALA A 157 6.44 -2.15 1.56
C ALA A 157 7.08 -0.79 1.24
N ASP A 158 6.27 0.27 1.12
CA ASP A 158 6.71 1.66 0.94
C ASP A 158 7.21 2.31 2.25
N GLU A 159 7.35 1.51 3.31
CA GLU A 159 7.79 1.89 4.65
C GLU A 159 6.91 2.91 5.39
N GLU A 160 5.69 3.14 4.91
CA GLU A 160 4.70 4.05 5.48
C GLU A 160 4.17 3.56 6.82
N ILE A 161 3.99 2.25 6.94
CA ILE A 161 3.62 1.56 8.18
C ILE A 161 4.65 0.49 8.55
N LYS A 162 4.67 0.10 9.83
CA LYS A 162 5.54 -0.98 10.32
C LYS A 162 4.88 -2.35 10.09
N PRO A 163 5.66 -3.43 9.91
CA PRO A 163 5.10 -4.77 9.72
C PRO A 163 4.15 -5.23 10.81
N TYR A 164 4.37 -4.83 12.07
CA TYR A 164 3.48 -5.20 13.16
C TYR A 164 2.09 -4.53 13.04
N MET A 165 2.02 -3.32 12.48
CA MET A 165 0.75 -2.63 12.20
C MET A 165 0.00 -3.32 11.08
N LEU A 166 0.69 -3.70 9.99
CA LEU A 166 0.12 -4.53 8.93
C LEU A 166 -0.52 -5.80 9.51
N TYR A 167 0.21 -6.53 10.36
CA TYR A 167 -0.30 -7.77 10.96
C TYR A 167 -1.51 -7.51 11.86
N PHE A 168 -1.46 -6.47 12.68
CA PHE A 168 -2.55 -6.11 13.57
C PHE A 168 -3.81 -5.70 12.80
N GLU A 169 -3.68 -4.76 11.87
CA GLU A 169 -4.81 -4.25 11.09
C GLU A 169 -5.38 -5.29 10.14
N SER A 170 -4.55 -6.14 9.54
CA SER A 170 -5.02 -7.27 8.74
C SER A 170 -5.86 -8.24 9.58
N ASN A 171 -5.44 -8.54 10.81
CA ASN A 171 -6.21 -9.39 11.71
C ASN A 171 -7.54 -8.73 12.12
N GLU A 172 -7.53 -7.44 12.46
CA GLU A 172 -8.75 -6.67 12.77
C GLU A 172 -9.74 -6.66 11.59
N LEU A 173 -9.25 -6.51 10.35
CA LEU A 173 -10.08 -6.57 9.15
C LEU A 173 -10.68 -7.95 8.94
N LEU A 174 -9.91 -9.02 9.14
CA LEU A 174 -10.43 -10.39 9.03
C LEU A 174 -11.45 -10.69 10.14
N ASP A 175 -11.22 -10.22 11.37
CA ASP A 175 -12.09 -10.45 12.53
C ASP A 175 -13.43 -9.72 12.37
N LYS A 176 -13.42 -8.47 11.91
CA LYS A 176 -14.64 -7.67 11.70
C LYS A 176 -15.50 -8.18 10.54
N ASN A 177 -14.91 -8.91 9.60
CA ASN A 177 -15.55 -9.32 8.35
C ASN A 177 -15.77 -10.84 8.25
N GLU A 178 -15.86 -11.53 9.39
CA GLU A 178 -16.20 -12.96 9.49
C GLU A 178 -17.57 -13.33 8.92
N ASN A 179 -18.42 -12.36 8.62
CA ASN A 179 -19.68 -12.60 7.93
C ASN A 179 -19.46 -13.21 6.53
N PHE A 180 -18.33 -12.90 5.87
CA PHE A 180 -18.01 -13.46 4.56
C PHE A 180 -17.39 -14.87 4.66
N PRO A 181 -17.86 -15.86 3.87
CA PRO A 181 -17.38 -17.24 3.99
C PRO A 181 -15.88 -17.40 3.68
N GLY A 182 -15.35 -16.68 2.69
CA GLY A 182 -13.93 -16.71 2.32
C GLY A 182 -13.03 -16.23 3.46
N ILE A 183 -13.44 -15.15 4.13
CA ILE A 183 -12.73 -14.61 5.30
C ILE A 183 -12.72 -15.62 6.46
N ARG A 184 -13.85 -16.30 6.74
CA ARG A 184 -13.89 -17.38 7.74
C ARG A 184 -12.95 -18.53 7.41
N LYS A 185 -12.88 -18.94 6.14
CA LYS A 185 -11.97 -20.01 5.69
C LYS A 185 -10.52 -19.60 5.89
N ILE A 186 -10.13 -18.39 5.49
CA ILE A 186 -8.78 -17.85 5.70
C ILE A 186 -8.41 -17.89 7.18
N LYS A 187 -9.32 -17.45 8.07
CA LYS A 187 -9.09 -17.52 9.52
C LYS A 187 -8.94 -18.95 10.03
N ALA A 188 -9.71 -19.90 9.50
CA ALA A 188 -9.66 -21.30 9.90
C ALA A 188 -8.32 -21.99 9.57
N LEU A 189 -7.52 -21.44 8.64
CA LEU A 189 -6.18 -21.96 8.30
C LEU A 189 -5.16 -21.79 9.44
N LYS A 190 -5.43 -20.93 10.43
CA LYS A 190 -4.60 -20.66 11.62
C LYS A 190 -3.12 -20.40 11.26
N LEU A 191 -2.91 -19.61 10.21
CA LEU A 191 -1.58 -19.19 9.78
C LEU A 191 -0.98 -18.19 10.78
N ASN A 192 0.34 -18.26 10.98
CA ASN A 192 1.04 -17.19 11.69
C ASN A 192 0.99 -15.89 10.87
N ASP A 193 1.27 -14.75 11.51
CA ASP A 193 1.05 -13.45 10.87
C ASP A 193 1.88 -13.23 9.60
N ARG A 194 3.10 -13.79 9.53
CA ARG A 194 3.96 -13.68 8.33
C ARG A 194 3.40 -14.52 7.18
N ASP A 195 3.07 -15.77 7.46
CA ASP A 195 2.51 -16.67 6.47
C ASP A 195 1.17 -16.13 5.95
N LYS A 196 0.35 -15.58 6.86
CA LYS A 196 -0.92 -14.93 6.53
C LYS A 196 -0.74 -13.72 5.62
N ALA A 197 0.20 -12.82 5.92
CA ALA A 197 0.49 -11.66 5.08
C ALA A 197 0.94 -12.07 3.67
N VAL A 198 1.88 -13.03 3.57
CA VAL A 198 2.33 -13.57 2.27
C VAL A 198 1.19 -14.22 1.51
N PHE A 199 0.36 -15.03 2.17
CA PHE A 199 -0.78 -15.69 1.53
C PHE A 199 -1.81 -14.70 1.00
N LEU A 200 -2.19 -13.70 1.80
CA LEU A 200 -3.14 -12.65 1.41
C LEU A 200 -2.63 -11.82 0.23
N TYR A 201 -1.32 -11.52 0.20
CA TYR A 201 -0.69 -10.84 -0.92
C TYR A 201 -0.76 -11.64 -2.22
N VAL A 202 -0.43 -12.94 -2.15
CA VAL A 202 -0.46 -13.84 -3.32
C VAL A 202 -1.90 -14.06 -3.79
N LEU A 203 -2.87 -14.20 -2.86
CA LEU A 203 -4.30 -14.26 -3.17
C LEU A 203 -4.74 -13.04 -3.98
N TRP A 204 -4.48 -11.83 -3.48
CA TRP A 204 -4.87 -10.61 -4.18
C TRP A 204 -4.19 -10.48 -5.55
N SER A 205 -2.88 -10.76 -5.61
CA SER A 205 -2.11 -10.73 -6.86
C SER A 205 -2.73 -11.66 -7.91
N SER A 206 -3.15 -12.86 -7.51
CA SER A 206 -3.85 -13.79 -8.40
C SER A 206 -5.24 -13.29 -8.83
N VAL A 207 -6.01 -12.67 -7.93
CA VAL A 207 -7.32 -12.05 -8.26
C VAL A 207 -7.15 -10.94 -9.30
N THR A 208 -6.07 -10.16 -9.22
CA THR A 208 -5.74 -9.09 -10.18
C THR A 208 -5.08 -9.57 -11.48
N GLY A 209 -4.90 -10.89 -11.66
CA GLY A 209 -4.37 -11.48 -12.89
C GLY A 209 -2.85 -11.67 -12.93
N THR A 210 -2.16 -11.52 -11.79
CA THR A 210 -0.73 -11.88 -11.67
C THR A 210 -0.62 -13.33 -11.24
N GLU A 211 -0.30 -14.23 -12.18
CA GLU A 211 -0.16 -15.67 -11.89
C GLU A 211 1.02 -15.94 -10.94
N VAL A 212 2.16 -15.28 -11.18
CA VAL A 212 3.39 -15.49 -10.42
C VAL A 212 3.88 -14.16 -9.84
N SER A 213 3.93 -14.10 -8.51
CA SER A 213 4.47 -12.95 -7.76
C SER A 213 5.95 -13.18 -7.43
N SER A 214 6.77 -12.13 -7.48
CA SER A 214 8.18 -12.23 -7.10
C SER A 214 8.31 -12.53 -5.60
N MET A 215 8.95 -13.66 -5.25
CA MET A 215 9.11 -14.06 -3.85
C MET A 215 9.90 -13.02 -3.04
N SER A 216 10.98 -12.48 -3.62
CA SER A 216 11.79 -11.45 -2.96
C SER A 216 10.98 -10.18 -2.70
N ARG A 217 10.31 -9.63 -3.72
CA ARG A 217 9.49 -8.42 -3.57
C ARG A 217 8.38 -8.60 -2.53
N THR A 218 7.65 -9.71 -2.59
CA THR A 218 6.58 -10.00 -1.62
C THR A 218 7.11 -10.09 -0.19
N ILE A 219 8.22 -10.82 0.03
CA ILE A 219 8.74 -11.02 1.39
C ILE A 219 9.43 -9.76 1.94
N ASP A 220 10.10 -9.00 1.07
CA ASP A 220 10.84 -7.79 1.45
C ASP A 220 9.93 -6.73 2.08
N GLY A 221 8.68 -6.61 1.60
CA GLY A 221 7.70 -5.68 2.16
C GLY A 221 7.28 -6.00 3.59
N PHE A 222 7.36 -7.27 4.02
CA PHE A 222 6.80 -7.72 5.31
C PHE A 222 7.85 -8.06 6.36
N ILE A 223 9.08 -8.38 5.95
CA ILE A 223 10.13 -8.83 6.87
C ILE A 223 11.37 -7.97 6.67
N ARG A 224 11.62 -7.01 7.58
CA ARG A 224 12.74 -6.06 7.42
C ARG A 224 14.12 -6.69 7.65
N GLU A 225 14.25 -7.66 8.54
CA GLU A 225 15.57 -8.22 8.89
C GLU A 225 16.06 -9.22 7.84
N SER A 226 17.16 -8.91 7.16
CA SER A 226 17.74 -9.75 6.08
C SER A 226 17.97 -11.21 6.48
N SER A 227 18.45 -11.46 7.71
CA SER A 227 18.67 -12.84 8.18
C SER A 227 17.36 -13.60 8.38
N ARG A 228 16.27 -12.93 8.79
CA ARG A 228 14.95 -13.55 8.93
C ARG A 228 14.32 -13.81 7.56
N ARG A 229 14.48 -12.87 6.61
CA ARG A 229 14.06 -13.05 5.21
C ARG A 229 14.67 -14.30 4.60
N ILE A 230 15.99 -14.42 4.64
CA ILE A 230 16.70 -15.56 4.07
C ILE A 230 16.22 -16.88 4.70
N LYS A 231 16.08 -16.93 6.04
CA LYS A 231 15.56 -18.11 6.73
C LYS A 231 14.12 -18.45 6.31
N TYR A 232 13.28 -17.45 6.11
CA TYR A 232 11.90 -17.64 5.66
C TYR A 232 11.86 -18.17 4.22
N CYS A 233 12.62 -17.59 3.30
CA CYS A 233 12.77 -18.09 1.93
C CYS A 233 13.29 -19.54 1.89
N GLN A 234 14.27 -19.88 2.75
CA GLN A 234 14.78 -21.25 2.83
C GLN A 234 13.70 -22.25 3.25
N LYS A 235 12.85 -21.91 4.22
CA LYS A 235 11.73 -22.76 4.65
C LYS A 235 10.68 -22.95 3.56
N LEU A 236 10.43 -21.91 2.76
CA LEU A 236 9.57 -22.01 1.59
C LEU A 236 10.17 -23.01 0.59
N ILE A 237 11.43 -22.82 0.20
CA ILE A 237 12.13 -23.65 -0.79
C ILE A 237 12.27 -25.11 -0.34
N SER A 238 12.53 -25.35 0.95
CA SER A 238 12.62 -26.70 1.52
C SER A 238 11.27 -27.39 1.71
N GLY A 239 10.16 -26.65 1.55
CA GLY A 239 8.81 -27.16 1.73
C GLY A 239 8.38 -27.32 3.20
N GLU A 240 9.14 -26.74 4.14
CA GLU A 240 8.85 -26.80 5.58
C GLU A 240 7.86 -25.73 6.04
N ASN A 241 7.55 -24.73 5.20
CA ASN A 241 6.63 -23.65 5.54
C ASN A 241 5.15 -24.10 5.47
N ASP A 242 4.32 -23.58 6.38
CA ASP A 242 2.88 -23.89 6.47
C ASP A 242 2.11 -23.64 5.17
N LEU A 243 2.47 -22.60 4.41
CA LEU A 243 1.81 -22.27 3.14
C LEU A 243 2.04 -23.34 2.08
N ILE A 244 3.23 -23.97 2.09
CA ILE A 244 3.57 -25.07 1.18
C ILE A 244 2.94 -26.37 1.68
N THR A 245 3.09 -26.69 2.96
CA THR A 245 2.57 -27.96 3.52
C THR A 245 1.05 -28.04 3.50
N LYS A 246 0.34 -26.91 3.60
CA LYS A 246 -1.12 -26.81 3.46
C LYS A 246 -1.58 -26.64 2.01
N ASN A 247 -0.67 -26.69 1.03
CA ASN A 247 -0.96 -26.57 -0.40
C ASN A 247 -1.71 -25.27 -0.78
N LEU A 248 -1.40 -24.18 -0.09
CA LEU A 248 -2.00 -22.87 -0.29
C LEU A 248 -1.25 -22.07 -1.36
N ILE A 249 0.07 -22.17 -1.37
CA ILE A 249 0.95 -21.60 -2.40
C ILE A 249 1.94 -22.64 -2.89
N GLU A 250 2.48 -22.45 -4.09
CA GLU A 250 3.58 -23.20 -4.65
C GLU A 250 4.68 -22.27 -5.17
N ILE A 251 5.89 -22.81 -5.30
CA ILE A 251 7.08 -22.05 -5.70
C ILE A 251 7.44 -22.40 -7.13
N GLU A 252 7.50 -21.38 -7.98
CA GLU A 252 8.15 -21.49 -9.28
C GLU A 252 9.65 -21.27 -9.10
N LYS A 253 10.42 -22.36 -9.09
CA LYS A 253 11.86 -22.32 -8.79
C LYS A 253 12.64 -21.68 -9.92
N SER A 254 13.52 -20.75 -9.57
CA SER A 254 14.55 -20.20 -10.45
C SER A 254 15.94 -20.64 -9.97
N ASN A 255 16.99 -20.26 -10.73
CA ASN A 255 18.39 -20.56 -10.40
C ASN A 255 18.83 -19.93 -9.07
N PHE A 256 18.24 -18.80 -8.71
CA PHE A 256 18.47 -18.12 -7.43
C PHE A 256 17.17 -17.98 -6.65
N PHE A 257 17.29 -17.99 -5.32
CA PHE A 257 16.13 -17.89 -4.43
C PHE A 257 15.41 -16.54 -4.60
N ASN A 258 16.12 -15.45 -4.85
CA ASN A 258 15.53 -14.12 -5.05
C ASN A 258 14.72 -14.01 -6.35
N ASP A 259 15.00 -14.88 -7.32
CA ASP A 259 14.34 -14.91 -8.63
C ASP A 259 13.20 -15.94 -8.70
N SER A 260 12.95 -16.67 -7.60
CA SER A 260 11.85 -17.64 -7.57
C SER A 260 10.51 -16.92 -7.42
N GLY A 261 9.48 -17.49 -8.02
CA GLY A 261 8.12 -16.99 -8.00
C GLY A 261 7.25 -17.68 -6.95
N LEU A 262 6.22 -16.98 -6.46
CA LEU A 262 5.14 -17.52 -5.64
C LEU A 262 3.85 -17.47 -6.45
N LYS A 263 3.09 -18.56 -6.45
CA LYS A 263 1.75 -18.62 -7.03
C LYS A 263 0.81 -19.42 -6.17
N LEU A 264 -0.50 -19.26 -6.36
CA LEU A 264 -1.48 -20.07 -5.64
C LEU A 264 -1.36 -21.54 -6.04
N ALA A 265 -1.42 -22.40 -5.04
CA ALA A 265 -1.60 -23.82 -5.24
C ALA A 265 -3.10 -24.18 -5.17
N ASN A 266 -3.43 -25.45 -5.40
CA ASN A 266 -4.82 -25.88 -5.59
C ASN A 266 -5.75 -25.48 -4.43
N GLU A 267 -5.32 -25.55 -3.17
CA GLU A 267 -6.20 -25.15 -2.04
C GLU A 267 -6.38 -23.63 -1.97
N GLY A 268 -5.38 -22.85 -2.37
CA GLY A 268 -5.49 -21.40 -2.52
C GLY A 268 -6.47 -20.98 -3.62
N ILE A 269 -6.42 -21.67 -4.77
CA ILE A 269 -7.33 -21.43 -5.91
C ILE A 269 -8.78 -21.77 -5.51
N LYS A 270 -9.00 -22.95 -4.89
CA LYS A 270 -10.34 -23.37 -4.43
C LYS A 270 -10.97 -22.33 -3.51
N LEU A 271 -10.19 -21.72 -2.62
CA LEU A 271 -10.69 -20.69 -1.71
C LEU A 271 -11.30 -19.50 -2.46
N LEU A 272 -10.69 -19.09 -3.59
CA LEU A 272 -11.22 -18.03 -4.44
C LEU A 272 -12.42 -18.48 -5.26
N GLU A 273 -12.38 -19.68 -5.84
CA GLU A 273 -13.48 -20.24 -6.64
C GLU A 273 -14.77 -20.41 -5.82
N GLU A 274 -14.64 -20.84 -4.56
CA GLU A 274 -15.77 -21.01 -3.64
C GLU A 274 -16.45 -19.68 -3.25
N GLU A 275 -15.74 -18.56 -3.41
CA GLU A 275 -16.29 -17.20 -3.28
C GLU A 275 -16.86 -16.67 -4.61
N GLY A 276 -16.89 -17.50 -5.65
CA GLY A 276 -17.33 -17.13 -6.99
C GLY A 276 -16.30 -16.32 -7.78
N ILE A 277 -15.05 -16.24 -7.30
CA ILE A 277 -13.97 -15.52 -7.96
C ILE A 277 -13.28 -16.47 -8.93
N LYS A 278 -13.48 -16.24 -10.23
CA LYS A 278 -12.83 -17.02 -11.28
C LYS A 278 -11.45 -16.44 -11.59
N ILE A 279 -10.41 -17.22 -11.38
CA ILE A 279 -9.07 -16.92 -11.89
C ILE A 279 -9.03 -17.49 -13.30
N ALA A 280 -8.67 -16.67 -14.30
CA ALA A 280 -8.59 -17.13 -15.67
C ALA A 280 -7.48 -18.18 -15.79
N GLU A 281 -7.82 -19.43 -16.06
CA GLU A 281 -6.84 -20.41 -16.56
C GLU A 281 -6.50 -20.07 -18.01
N ILE A 282 -5.22 -19.92 -18.31
CA ILE A 282 -4.76 -19.97 -19.70
C ILE A 282 -5.05 -21.41 -20.17
N ASP A 283 -6.01 -21.54 -21.08
CA ASP A 283 -6.35 -22.79 -21.74
C ASP A 283 -5.06 -23.30 -22.44
N LYS A 284 -4.31 -24.23 -21.80
CA LYS A 284 -3.05 -24.80 -22.33
C LYS A 284 -3.26 -25.63 -23.61
N LYS A 285 -4.43 -25.56 -24.24
CA LYS A 285 -4.79 -26.32 -25.44
C LYS A 285 -3.89 -26.05 -26.63
N ASP A 286 -3.22 -24.90 -26.69
CA ASP A 286 -2.34 -24.53 -27.80
C ASP A 286 -0.85 -24.88 -27.56
N PHE A 287 -0.50 -25.44 -26.40
CA PHE A 287 0.88 -25.85 -26.10
C PHE A 287 1.05 -27.37 -26.19
N VAL A 288 1.88 -27.82 -27.14
CA VAL A 288 2.31 -29.21 -27.24
C VAL A 288 3.43 -29.45 -26.22
N SER A 289 3.20 -30.31 -25.23
CA SER A 289 4.23 -30.70 -24.25
C SER A 289 5.43 -31.33 -24.96
N CYS A 290 6.66 -31.00 -24.53
CA CYS A 290 7.89 -31.61 -25.06
C CYS A 290 7.85 -33.14 -25.02
N ASP A 291 7.23 -33.71 -23.98
CA ASP A 291 7.10 -35.16 -23.79
C ASP A 291 6.13 -35.81 -24.80
N SER A 292 5.26 -35.01 -25.41
CA SER A 292 4.30 -35.46 -26.43
C SER A 292 4.87 -35.41 -27.86
N ILE A 293 6.05 -34.83 -28.05
CA ILE A 293 6.75 -34.78 -29.33
C ILE A 293 7.41 -36.14 -29.59
N ARG A 294 6.78 -36.97 -30.43
CA ARG A 294 7.33 -38.28 -30.80
C ARG A 294 8.56 -38.11 -31.69
N SER A 295 9.66 -38.76 -31.32
CA SER A 295 10.83 -38.90 -32.19
C SER A 295 10.42 -39.55 -33.52
N LYS A 296 10.86 -38.95 -34.63
CA LYS A 296 10.67 -39.51 -35.97
C LYS A 296 12.03 -39.79 -36.59
N GLN A 297 12.19 -41.00 -37.11
CA GLN A 297 13.34 -41.35 -37.90
C GLN A 297 13.21 -40.68 -39.28
N LEU A 298 14.12 -39.76 -39.58
CA LEU A 298 14.17 -39.07 -40.86
C LEU A 298 14.89 -39.96 -41.88
N TYR A 299 14.29 -40.10 -43.07
CA TYR A 299 14.90 -40.80 -44.20
C TYR A 299 15.47 -39.77 -45.16
N TYR A 300 16.79 -39.71 -45.24
CA TYR A 300 17.51 -38.79 -46.10
C TYR A 300 17.85 -39.44 -47.44
N ASN A 301 17.87 -38.64 -48.50
CA ASN A 301 18.41 -39.10 -49.78
C ASN A 301 19.95 -39.24 -49.70
N GLU A 302 20.55 -39.92 -50.67
CA GLU A 302 21.99 -40.22 -50.65
C GLU A 302 22.88 -38.97 -50.59
N LYS A 303 22.43 -37.86 -51.18
CA LYS A 303 23.17 -36.59 -51.17
C LYS A 303 23.12 -35.91 -49.80
N GLU A 304 21.98 -35.98 -49.11
CA GLU A 304 21.80 -35.43 -47.76
C GLU A 304 22.51 -36.28 -46.70
N LYS A 305 22.53 -37.62 -46.84
CA LYS A 305 23.28 -38.51 -45.95
C LYS A 305 24.78 -38.18 -45.94
N GLN A 306 25.36 -37.87 -47.11
CA GLN A 306 26.76 -37.49 -47.22
C GLN A 306 27.08 -36.21 -46.43
N ASN A 307 26.19 -35.22 -46.46
CA ASN A 307 26.38 -33.97 -45.71
C ASN A 307 26.21 -34.15 -44.20
N ILE A 308 25.30 -35.04 -43.78
CA ILE A 308 25.06 -35.32 -42.35
C ILE A 308 26.22 -36.11 -41.74
N ASN A 309 26.78 -37.08 -42.46
CA ASN A 309 27.94 -37.86 -41.99
C ASN A 309 29.24 -37.03 -41.86
N ILE A 310 29.30 -35.83 -42.46
CA ILE A 310 30.43 -34.90 -42.30
C ILE A 310 30.32 -34.08 -41.00
N LEU A 311 29.11 -34.01 -40.41
CA LEU A 311 28.82 -33.24 -39.19
C LEU A 311 28.88 -34.07 -37.89
N SER A 312 29.13 -35.39 -38.00
CA SER A 312 29.32 -36.35 -36.90
C SER A 312 30.79 -36.68 -36.69
#